data_AF-A0A1B9E3E7-F1
#
_entry.id   AF-A0A1B9E3E7-F1
#
_cell.length_a   1.000
_cell.length_b   1.000
_cell.length_c   1.000
_cell.angle_alpha   90.00
_cell.angle_beta   90.00
_cell.angle_gamma   90.00
#
_symmetry.space_group_name_H-M   'P 1'
#
loop_
_entity.id
_entity.type
_entity.pdbx_description
1 polymer ?
#
loop_
_entity_poly.entity_id
_entity_poly.type
_entity_poly.pdbx_seq_one_letter_code
_entity_poly.pdbx_strand_id
1 'polypeptide(L)'
;MIDEFLKYIGIGSSSVVLAYVLIKYLSQKIFENYLVKQIDKHKSNLEKLNIKYQIQFSSLHAERAEIIKSIYNLLYDHKNIIHDVMNNLLDEQNPIGHLKQKLDHWSSLAITLSETFHKNKIFFSIEQVNSINRIHSEINQINKMTESFFSDNRNITQNINSIFNENIEFKNLRTSSDIILENVMVLEKELEEDFRKLLGVI
;
A
#
# COMPACT_ATOMS: atom_id res chain seq x y z
N MET A 1 69.57 43.70 -49.07
CA MET A 1 69.01 44.24 -47.81
C MET A 1 67.47 44.22 -47.79
N ILE A 2 66.77 44.67 -48.84
CA ILE A 2 65.29 44.62 -48.92
C ILE A 2 64.74 43.18 -49.05
N ASP A 3 65.38 42.32 -49.85
CA ASP A 3 64.92 40.93 -50.04
C ASP A 3 65.05 40.04 -48.79
N GLU A 4 66.07 40.26 -47.95
CA GLU A 4 66.21 39.56 -46.67
C GLU A 4 65.14 39.99 -45.66
N PHE A 5 64.79 41.28 -45.65
CA PHE A 5 63.73 41.82 -44.79
C PHE A 5 62.34 41.29 -45.20
N LEU A 6 62.05 41.23 -46.50
CA LEU A 6 60.80 40.65 -47.02
C LEU A 6 60.71 39.14 -46.77
N LYS A 7 61.82 38.41 -46.82
CA LYS A 7 61.88 36.98 -46.47
C LYS A 7 61.63 36.74 -44.98
N TYR A 8 62.15 37.60 -44.10
CA TYR A 8 61.88 37.56 -42.66
C TYR A 8 60.40 37.86 -42.33
N ILE A 9 59.77 38.82 -43.02
CA ILE A 9 58.34 39.12 -42.87
C ILE A 9 57.46 37.99 -43.42
N GLY A 10 57.84 37.36 -44.54
CA GLY A 10 57.13 36.20 -45.11
C GLY A 10 57.20 34.94 -44.23
N ILE A 11 58.34 34.70 -43.57
CA ILE A 11 58.52 33.60 -42.63
C ILE A 11 57.78 33.89 -41.30
N GLY A 12 57.80 35.14 -40.83
CA GLY A 12 57.07 35.58 -39.64
C GLY A 12 55.55 35.56 -39.78
N SER A 13 55.01 35.87 -40.96
CA SER A 13 53.56 35.81 -41.23
C SER A 13 53.06 34.36 -41.34
N SER A 14 53.83 33.47 -41.97
CA SER A 14 53.49 32.05 -42.08
C SER A 14 53.47 31.33 -40.73
N SER A 15 54.42 31.65 -39.83
CA SER A 15 54.47 31.07 -38.49
C SER A 15 53.31 31.53 -37.59
N VAL A 16 52.89 32.80 -37.72
CA VAL A 16 51.72 33.34 -36.99
C VAL A 16 50.42 32.67 -37.42
N VAL A 17 50.23 32.42 -38.73
CA VAL A 17 49.04 31.71 -39.24
C VAL A 17 49.00 30.27 -38.73
N LEU A 18 50.13 29.56 -38.75
CA LEU A 18 50.21 28.20 -38.22
C LEU A 18 49.93 28.16 -36.71
N ALA A 19 50.48 29.11 -35.94
CA ALA A 19 50.20 29.22 -34.51
C ALA A 19 48.72 29.51 -34.24
N TYR A 20 48.09 30.40 -35.00
CA TYR A 20 46.66 30.67 -34.89
C TYR A 20 45.80 29.43 -35.19
N VAL A 21 46.11 28.69 -36.25
CA VAL A 21 45.40 27.45 -36.61
C VAL A 21 45.54 26.40 -35.50
N LEU A 22 46.75 26.23 -34.94
CA LEU A 22 47.00 25.31 -33.83
C LEU A 22 46.23 25.72 -32.57
N ILE A 23 46.28 26.99 -32.18
CA ILE A 23 45.55 27.51 -31.02
C ILE A 23 44.05 27.34 -31.20
N LYS A 24 43.52 27.66 -32.38
CA LYS A 24 42.10 27.49 -32.70
C LYS A 24 41.67 26.03 -32.62
N TYR A 25 42.45 25.13 -33.22
CA TYR A 25 42.18 23.69 -33.18
C TYR A 25 42.22 23.14 -31.74
N LEU A 26 43.25 23.50 -30.96
CA LEU A 26 43.36 23.07 -29.56
C LEU A 26 42.24 23.65 -28.69
N SER A 27 41.91 24.93 -28.85
CA SER A 27 40.82 25.57 -28.12
C SER A 27 39.47 24.91 -28.42
N GLN A 28 39.19 24.65 -29.71
CA GLN A 28 37.98 23.93 -30.12
C GLN A 28 37.93 22.52 -29.52
N LYS A 29 39.02 21.75 -29.59
CA LYS A 29 39.08 20.38 -29.06
C LYS A 29 38.94 20.33 -27.54
N ILE A 30 39.51 21.30 -26.83
CA ILE A 30 39.34 21.43 -25.37
C ILE A 30 37.88 21.74 -25.03
N PHE A 31 37.25 22.66 -25.76
CA PHE A 31 35.86 23.03 -25.56
C PHE A 31 34.91 21.86 -25.86
N GLU A 32 35.10 21.16 -26.98
CA GLU A 32 34.33 19.95 -27.32
C GLU A 32 34.46 18.89 -26.23
N ASN A 33 35.68 18.57 -25.77
CA ASN A 33 35.90 17.62 -24.69
C ASN A 33 35.25 18.06 -23.37
N TYR A 34 35.26 19.36 -23.06
CA TYR A 34 34.57 19.90 -21.88
C TYR A 34 33.07 19.71 -21.97
N LEU A 35 32.45 20.00 -23.12
CA LEU A 35 31.03 19.78 -23.36
C LEU A 35 30.65 18.29 -23.28
N VAL A 36 31.42 17.41 -23.92
CA VAL A 36 31.20 15.95 -23.84
C VAL A 36 31.26 15.48 -22.39
N LYS A 37 32.28 15.89 -21.61
CA LYS A 37 32.36 15.56 -20.19
C LYS A 37 31.17 16.08 -19.38
N GLN A 38 30.68 17.28 -19.67
CA GLN A 38 29.49 17.84 -19.00
C GLN A 38 28.23 17.04 -19.34
N ILE A 39 28.04 16.70 -20.61
CA ILE A 39 26.92 15.88 -21.09
C ILE A 39 26.98 14.50 -20.44
N ASP A 40 28.12 13.82 -20.44
CA ASP A 40 28.29 12.51 -19.81
C ASP A 40 28.02 12.56 -18.31
N LYS A 41 28.49 13.62 -17.63
CA LYS A 41 28.19 13.84 -16.21
C LYS A 41 26.69 14.03 -15.98
N HIS A 42 26.01 14.82 -16.81
CA HIS A 42 24.56 15.02 -16.71
C HIS A 42 23.79 13.72 -16.98
N LYS A 43 24.18 12.97 -18.02
CA LYS A 43 23.60 11.66 -18.33
C LYS A 43 23.76 10.68 -17.17
N SER A 44 24.97 10.57 -16.59
CA SER A 44 25.21 9.72 -15.43
C SER A 44 24.38 10.15 -14.21
N ASN A 45 24.20 11.45 -13.99
CA ASN A 45 23.35 11.95 -12.91
C ASN A 45 21.88 11.62 -13.14
N LEU A 46 21.38 11.75 -14.37
CA LEU A 46 20.01 11.37 -14.73
C LEU A 46 19.79 9.87 -14.56
N GLU A 47 20.73 9.03 -14.99
CA GLU A 47 20.66 7.58 -14.78
C GLU A 47 20.63 7.22 -13.28
N LYS A 48 21.48 7.85 -12.46
CA LYS A 48 21.47 7.65 -11.01
C LYS A 48 20.15 8.07 -10.37
N LEU A 49 19.60 9.21 -10.79
CA LEU A 49 18.28 9.67 -10.31
C LEU A 49 17.18 8.70 -10.72
N ASN A 50 17.19 8.25 -11.97
CA ASN A 50 16.21 7.29 -12.49
C ASN A 50 16.25 5.98 -11.69
N ILE A 51 17.45 5.41 -11.48
CA ILE A 51 17.64 4.20 -10.66
C ILE A 51 17.12 4.44 -9.23
N LYS A 52 17.46 5.59 -8.62
CA LYS A 52 17.00 5.92 -7.27
C LYS A 52 15.47 5.97 -7.19
N TYR A 53 14.82 6.66 -8.13
CA TYR A 53 13.36 6.74 -8.18
C TYR A 53 12.73 5.38 -8.43
N GLN A 54 13.29 4.56 -9.32
CA GLN A 54 12.81 3.20 -9.57
C GLN A 54 12.89 2.33 -8.30
N ILE A 55 14.00 2.40 -7.54
CA ILE A 55 14.15 1.68 -6.27
C ILE A 55 13.13 2.16 -5.24
N GLN A 56 13.00 3.48 -5.06
CA GLN A 56 12.06 4.06 -4.10
C GLN A 56 10.61 3.70 -4.44
N PHE A 57 10.24 3.80 -5.71
CA PHE A 57 8.92 3.44 -6.20
C PHE A 57 8.63 1.95 -6.00
N SER A 58 9.61 1.08 -6.32
CA SER A 58 9.49 -0.36 -6.08
C SER A 58 9.32 -0.69 -4.60
N SER A 59 10.08 -0.02 -3.72
CA SER A 59 9.96 -0.19 -2.27
C SER A 59 8.59 0.25 -1.75
N LEU A 60 8.08 1.39 -2.21
CA LEU A 60 6.78 1.90 -1.79
C LEU A 60 5.64 1.00 -2.27
N HIS A 61 5.75 0.45 -3.49
CA HIS A 61 4.76 -0.51 -4.00
C HIS A 61 4.80 -1.84 -3.26
N ALA A 62 5.98 -2.34 -2.92
CA ALA A 62 6.12 -3.54 -2.11
C ALA A 62 5.50 -3.35 -0.72
N GLU A 63 5.76 -2.21 -0.07
CA GLU A 63 5.16 -1.86 1.21
C GLU A 63 3.63 -1.76 1.11
N ARG A 64 3.13 -1.06 0.09
CA ARG A 64 1.68 -0.96 -0.18
C ARG A 64 1.05 -2.34 -0.39
N ALA A 65 1.70 -3.23 -1.13
CA ALA A 65 1.21 -4.58 -1.39
C ALA A 65 1.12 -5.40 -0.09
N GLU A 66 2.14 -5.37 0.75
CA GLU A 66 2.12 -6.06 2.06
C GLU A 66 1.02 -5.50 2.99
N ILE A 67 0.80 -4.18 2.97
CA ILE A 67 -0.29 -3.55 3.73
C ILE A 67 -1.66 -3.99 3.23
N ILE A 68 -1.88 -4.00 1.91
CA ILE A 68 -3.15 -4.47 1.33
C ILE A 68 -3.39 -5.94 1.71
N LYS A 69 -2.38 -6.79 1.59
CA LYS A 69 -2.44 -8.20 1.98
C LYS A 69 -2.76 -8.36 3.47
N SER A 70 -2.17 -7.54 4.34
CA SER A 70 -2.43 -7.55 5.77
C SER A 70 -3.89 -7.21 6.09
N ILE A 71 -4.42 -6.12 5.51
CA ILE A 71 -5.83 -5.76 5.68
C ILE A 71 -6.76 -6.81 5.10
N TYR A 72 -6.46 -7.36 3.92
CA TYR A 72 -7.22 -8.43 3.31
C TYR A 72 -7.31 -9.66 4.23
N ASN A 73 -6.19 -10.11 4.80
CA ASN A 73 -6.19 -11.24 5.74
C ASN A 73 -7.04 -10.95 6.99
N LEU A 74 -6.96 -9.74 7.54
CA LEU A 74 -7.78 -9.35 8.70
C LEU A 74 -9.28 -9.33 8.37
N LEU A 75 -9.66 -8.91 7.16
CA LEU A 75 -11.05 -8.97 6.68
C LEU A 75 -11.52 -10.42 6.51
N TYR A 76 -10.68 -11.28 5.96
CA TYR A 76 -10.94 -12.70 5.81
C TYR A 76 -11.15 -13.38 7.18
N ASP A 77 -10.29 -13.08 8.16
CA ASP A 77 -10.40 -13.61 9.51
C ASP A 77 -11.68 -13.12 10.21
N HIS A 78 -12.06 -11.86 10.01
CA HIS A 78 -13.35 -11.33 10.47
C HIS A 78 -14.54 -12.08 9.89
N LYS A 79 -14.53 -12.31 8.57
CA LYS A 79 -15.59 -13.07 7.89
C LYS A 79 -15.73 -14.46 8.50
N ASN A 80 -14.60 -15.15 8.75
CA ASN A 80 -14.62 -16.48 9.33
C ASN A 80 -15.16 -16.49 10.75
N ILE A 81 -14.74 -15.54 11.62
CA ILE A 81 -15.24 -15.51 13.00
C ILE A 81 -16.72 -15.14 13.07
N ILE A 82 -17.20 -14.24 12.20
CA ILE A 82 -18.62 -13.91 12.11
C ILE A 82 -19.42 -15.16 11.73
N HIS A 83 -19.00 -15.89 10.69
CA HIS A 83 -19.63 -17.16 10.33
C HIS A 83 -19.60 -18.17 11.48
N ASP A 84 -18.47 -18.30 12.17
CA ASP A 84 -18.30 -19.25 13.27
C ASP A 84 -19.20 -18.93 14.47
N VAL A 85 -19.41 -17.65 14.78
CA VAL A 85 -20.36 -17.20 15.81
C VAL A 85 -21.81 -17.43 15.36
N MET A 86 -22.15 -17.11 14.11
CA MET A 86 -23.53 -17.14 13.62
C MET A 86 -24.03 -18.53 13.21
N ASN A 87 -23.14 -19.51 12.99
CA ASN A 87 -23.52 -20.87 12.61
C ASN A 87 -23.97 -21.75 13.79
N ASN A 88 -24.08 -21.21 15.01
CA ASN A 88 -24.61 -21.88 16.20
C ASN A 88 -23.85 -23.15 16.62
N LEU A 89 -22.65 -23.38 16.08
CA LEU A 89 -21.81 -24.52 16.43
C LEU A 89 -21.05 -24.20 17.72
N LEU A 90 -21.69 -24.46 18.86
CA LEU A 90 -21.08 -24.40 20.18
C LEU A 90 -20.61 -25.79 20.62
N ASP A 91 -19.63 -25.81 21.53
CA ASP A 91 -19.15 -27.06 22.13
C ASP A 91 -20.22 -27.54 23.11
N GLU A 92 -20.78 -28.73 22.91
CA GLU A 92 -21.82 -29.29 23.77
C GLU A 92 -21.35 -29.45 25.22
N GLN A 93 -20.05 -29.67 25.43
CA GLN A 93 -19.45 -29.92 26.75
C GLN A 93 -19.16 -28.61 27.49
N ASN A 94 -18.92 -27.52 26.76
CA ASN A 94 -18.63 -26.21 27.32
C ASN A 94 -19.15 -25.06 26.42
N PRO A 95 -20.48 -24.93 26.24
CA PRO A 95 -21.03 -23.98 25.28
C PRO A 95 -20.77 -22.52 25.70
N ILE A 96 -20.74 -22.28 27.02
CA ILE A 96 -20.49 -20.96 27.61
C ILE A 96 -19.06 -20.51 27.34
N GLY A 97 -18.08 -21.34 27.70
CA GLY A 97 -16.67 -21.03 27.51
C GLY A 97 -16.32 -20.88 26.04
N HIS A 98 -16.87 -21.75 25.18
CA HIS A 98 -16.64 -21.68 23.74
C HIS A 98 -17.22 -20.40 23.14
N LEU A 99 -18.47 -20.04 23.49
CA LEU A 99 -19.08 -18.80 23.02
C LEU A 99 -18.26 -17.58 23.46
N LYS A 100 -17.86 -17.52 24.73
CA LYS A 100 -17.02 -16.43 25.25
C LYS A 100 -15.72 -16.29 24.46
N GLN A 101 -15.04 -17.41 24.19
CA GLN A 101 -13.82 -17.41 23.39
C GLN A 101 -14.03 -16.85 21.98
N LYS A 102 -15.13 -17.23 21.31
CA LYS A 102 -15.45 -16.70 19.97
C LYS A 102 -15.71 -15.19 20.01
N LEU A 103 -16.43 -14.70 21.02
CA LEU A 103 -16.72 -13.28 21.20
C LEU A 103 -15.46 -12.47 21.53
N ASP A 104 -14.61 -12.97 22.41
CA ASP A 104 -13.32 -12.36 22.74
C ASP A 104 -12.43 -12.27 21.48
N HIS A 105 -12.42 -13.33 20.65
CA HIS A 105 -11.69 -13.35 19.39
C HIS A 105 -12.25 -12.37 18.36
N TRP A 106 -13.58 -12.28 18.21
CA TRP A 106 -14.20 -11.29 17.35
C TRP A 106 -13.81 -9.86 17.78
N SER A 107 -13.96 -9.53 19.06
CA SER A 107 -13.63 -8.20 19.57
C SER A 107 -12.17 -7.83 19.34
N SER A 108 -11.24 -8.77 19.59
CA SER A 108 -9.80 -8.53 19.37
C SER A 108 -9.45 -8.33 17.89
N LEU A 109 -10.10 -9.07 16.98
CA LEU A 109 -9.94 -8.87 15.55
C LEU A 109 -10.41 -7.47 15.15
N ALA A 110 -11.58 -7.02 15.61
CA ALA A 110 -12.13 -5.70 15.27
C ALA A 110 -11.19 -4.56 15.65
N ILE A 111 -10.61 -4.63 16.85
CA ILE A 111 -9.58 -3.70 17.33
C ILE A 111 -8.35 -3.76 16.42
N THR A 112 -7.85 -4.96 16.13
CA THR A 112 -6.63 -5.17 15.31
C THR A 112 -6.80 -4.62 13.90
N LEU A 113 -7.95 -4.85 13.25
CA LEU A 113 -8.28 -4.30 11.93
C LEU A 113 -8.30 -2.78 11.97
N SER A 114 -8.96 -2.20 12.97
CA SER A 114 -9.06 -0.75 13.14
C SER A 114 -7.68 -0.10 13.30
N GLU A 115 -6.86 -0.62 14.21
CA GLU A 115 -5.52 -0.08 14.46
C GLU A 115 -4.61 -0.22 13.24
N THR A 116 -4.62 -1.39 12.61
CA THR A 116 -3.79 -1.68 11.43
C THR A 116 -4.19 -0.77 10.27
N PHE A 117 -5.48 -0.59 10.03
CA PHE A 117 -5.96 0.33 9.00
C PHE A 117 -5.59 1.78 9.29
N HIS A 118 -5.85 2.28 10.51
CA HIS A 118 -5.59 3.69 10.84
C HIS A 118 -4.10 4.05 10.71
N LYS A 119 -3.20 3.14 11.12
CA LYS A 119 -1.75 3.33 10.96
C LYS A 119 -1.32 3.39 9.49
N ASN A 120 -2.04 2.70 8.61
CA ASN A 120 -1.68 2.53 7.20
C ASN A 120 -2.63 3.23 6.22
N LYS A 121 -3.48 4.14 6.72
CA LYS A 121 -4.56 4.77 5.94
C LYS A 121 -4.06 5.48 4.67
N ILE A 122 -2.83 6.00 4.69
CA ILE A 122 -2.22 6.73 3.57
C ILE A 122 -1.97 5.87 2.32
N PHE A 123 -2.00 4.54 2.45
CA PHE A 123 -1.73 3.60 1.37
C PHE A 123 -2.97 3.24 0.53
N PHE A 124 -4.14 3.75 0.91
CA PHE A 124 -5.43 3.43 0.31
C PHE A 124 -6.02 4.62 -0.44
N SER A 125 -6.83 4.35 -1.46
CA SER A 125 -7.61 5.39 -2.14
C SER A 125 -8.68 5.96 -1.20
N ILE A 126 -9.21 7.14 -1.53
CA ILE A 126 -10.27 7.77 -0.72
C ILE A 126 -11.52 6.88 -0.67
N GLU A 127 -11.85 6.22 -1.78
CA GLU A 127 -12.95 5.28 -1.91
C GLU A 127 -12.74 4.07 -0.98
N GLN A 128 -11.58 3.43 -1.03
CA GLN A 128 -11.21 2.33 -0.14
C GLN A 128 -11.26 2.74 1.34
N VAL A 129 -10.74 3.92 1.65
CA VAL A 129 -10.79 4.50 3.00
C VAL A 129 -12.23 4.62 3.48
N ASN A 130 -13.14 5.11 2.62
CA ASN A 130 -14.55 5.24 2.97
C ASN A 130 -15.22 3.87 3.16
N SER A 131 -14.93 2.91 2.27
CA SER A 131 -15.41 1.53 2.39
C SER A 131 -14.96 0.85 3.69
N ILE A 132 -13.67 0.97 4.03
CA ILE A 132 -13.12 0.39 5.26
C ILE A 132 -13.72 1.06 6.50
N ASN A 133 -13.86 2.40 6.51
CA ASN A 133 -14.48 3.10 7.64
C ASN A 133 -15.95 2.71 7.83
N ARG A 134 -16.69 2.52 6.73
CA ARG A 134 -18.07 2.05 6.79
C ARG A 134 -18.13 0.66 7.41
N ILE A 135 -17.35 -0.29 6.90
CA ILE A 135 -17.28 -1.66 7.45
C ILE A 135 -16.89 -1.64 8.93
N HIS A 136 -15.89 -0.86 9.32
CA HIS A 136 -15.50 -0.71 10.71
C HIS A 136 -16.63 -0.14 11.59
N SER A 137 -17.39 0.84 11.10
CA SER A 137 -18.55 1.38 11.80
C SER A 137 -19.65 0.32 11.97
N GLU A 138 -19.93 -0.46 10.93
CA GLU A 138 -20.91 -1.54 10.97
C GLU A 138 -20.46 -2.65 11.93
N ILE A 139 -19.19 -3.07 11.90
CA ILE A 139 -18.63 -4.05 12.83
C ILE A 139 -18.80 -3.56 14.28
N ASN A 140 -18.50 -2.29 14.55
CA ASN A 140 -18.70 -1.71 15.87
C ASN A 140 -20.16 -1.67 16.30
N GLN A 141 -21.08 -1.43 15.37
CA GLN A 141 -22.52 -1.51 15.66
C GLN A 141 -22.92 -2.93 16.03
N ILE A 142 -22.45 -3.94 15.28
CA ILE A 142 -22.73 -5.33 15.62
C ILE A 142 -22.08 -5.73 16.93
N ASN A 143 -20.85 -5.32 17.21
CA ASN A 143 -20.20 -5.57 18.50
C ASN A 143 -21.05 -5.03 19.65
N LYS A 144 -21.63 -3.83 19.52
CA LYS A 144 -22.55 -3.29 20.53
C LYS A 144 -23.84 -4.10 20.65
N MET A 145 -24.40 -4.59 19.54
CA MET A 145 -25.59 -5.45 19.56
C MET A 145 -25.29 -6.80 20.24
N THR A 146 -24.16 -7.41 19.88
CA THR A 146 -23.60 -8.62 20.48
C THR A 146 -23.39 -8.41 21.98
N GLU A 147 -22.68 -7.36 22.38
CA GLU A 147 -22.48 -7.00 23.77
C GLU A 147 -23.81 -6.80 24.49
N SER A 148 -24.77 -6.07 23.91
CA SER A 148 -26.09 -5.87 24.53
C SER A 148 -26.84 -7.19 24.71
N PHE A 149 -26.79 -8.08 23.71
CA PHE A 149 -27.41 -9.40 23.76
C PHE A 149 -26.78 -10.27 24.87
N PHE A 150 -25.47 -10.14 25.11
CA PHE A 150 -24.76 -10.93 26.12
C PHE A 150 -24.60 -10.25 27.50
N SER A 151 -24.78 -8.93 27.59
CA SER A 151 -24.62 -8.13 28.82
C SER A 151 -25.91 -8.01 29.62
N ASP A 152 -27.07 -8.22 29.00
CA ASP A 152 -28.31 -8.40 29.74
C ASP A 152 -28.09 -9.63 30.64
N ASN A 153 -27.90 -9.42 31.95
CA ASN A 153 -27.59 -10.42 33.00
C ASN A 153 -28.64 -11.55 33.15
N ARG A 154 -29.54 -11.67 32.18
CA ARG A 154 -30.35 -12.83 31.88
C ARG A 154 -29.41 -13.98 31.57
N ASN A 155 -29.24 -14.86 32.57
CA ASN A 155 -28.55 -16.15 32.56
C ASN A 155 -28.03 -16.53 31.16
N ILE A 156 -26.71 -16.57 30.94
CA ILE A 156 -26.05 -16.93 29.67
C ILE A 156 -26.68 -18.17 28.99
N THR A 157 -27.26 -19.07 29.78
CA THR A 157 -28.08 -20.21 29.34
C THR A 157 -29.28 -19.80 28.47
N GLN A 158 -29.97 -18.70 28.79
CA GLN A 158 -31.04 -18.10 27.97
C GLN A 158 -30.50 -17.59 26.64
N ASN A 159 -29.31 -17.00 26.61
CA ASN A 159 -28.69 -16.55 25.36
C ASN A 159 -28.30 -17.74 24.48
N ILE A 160 -27.74 -18.79 25.08
CA ILE A 160 -27.48 -20.06 24.39
C ILE A 160 -28.77 -20.69 23.85
N ASN A 161 -29.85 -20.71 24.65
CA ASN A 161 -31.15 -21.18 24.18
C ASN A 161 -31.71 -20.29 23.05
N SER A 162 -31.47 -18.98 23.09
CA SER A 162 -31.88 -18.04 22.04
C SER A 162 -31.12 -18.27 20.73
N ILE A 163 -29.83 -18.61 20.81
CA ILE A 163 -28.99 -19.03 19.68
C ILE A 163 -29.54 -20.34 19.08
N PHE A 164 -29.72 -21.38 19.91
CA PHE A 164 -30.22 -22.68 19.43
C PHE A 164 -31.65 -22.65 18.88
N ASN A 165 -32.52 -21.82 19.44
CA ASN A 165 -33.90 -21.68 18.98
C ASN A 165 -34.08 -20.58 17.90
N GLU A 166 -32.99 -19.92 17.49
CA GLU A 166 -32.99 -18.76 16.60
C GLU A 166 -34.09 -17.74 16.93
N ASN A 167 -34.05 -17.21 18.15
CA ASN A 167 -35.03 -16.20 18.57
C ASN A 167 -34.93 -14.93 17.69
N ILE A 168 -35.90 -14.03 17.82
CA ILE A 168 -35.97 -12.82 16.99
C ILE A 168 -34.72 -11.93 17.12
N GLU A 169 -34.15 -11.83 18.31
CA GLU A 169 -32.95 -11.03 18.58
C GLU A 169 -31.72 -11.62 17.88
N PHE A 170 -31.51 -12.93 17.99
CA PHE A 170 -30.43 -13.63 17.32
C PHE A 170 -30.58 -13.60 15.79
N LYS A 171 -31.81 -13.74 15.27
CA LYS A 171 -32.09 -13.58 13.83
C LYS A 171 -31.76 -12.18 13.32
N ASN A 172 -32.07 -11.14 14.10
CA ASN A 172 -31.72 -9.77 13.76
C ASN A 172 -30.20 -9.56 13.77
N LEU A 173 -29.51 -10.12 14.76
CA LEU A 173 -28.05 -10.11 14.84
C LEU A 173 -27.41 -10.78 13.62
N ARG A 174 -27.85 -12.01 13.30
CA ARG A 174 -27.41 -12.76 12.12
C ARG A 174 -27.65 -12.02 10.81
N THR A 175 -28.85 -11.46 10.64
CA THR A 175 -29.18 -10.67 9.43
C THR A 175 -28.25 -9.45 9.30
N SER A 176 -27.95 -8.78 10.42
CA SER A 176 -27.04 -7.65 10.42
C SER A 176 -25.62 -8.10 10.06
N SER A 177 -25.18 -9.24 10.59
CA SER A 177 -23.89 -9.84 10.28
C SER A 177 -23.78 -10.21 8.79
N ASP A 178 -24.81 -10.80 8.19
CA ASP A 178 -24.83 -11.17 6.78
C ASP A 178 -24.62 -9.94 5.87
N ILE A 179 -25.26 -8.81 6.19
CA ILE A 179 -25.07 -7.53 5.47
C ILE A 179 -23.61 -7.06 5.54
N ILE A 180 -22.96 -7.16 6.70
CA ILE A 180 -21.54 -6.81 6.83
C ILE A 180 -20.68 -7.74 5.99
N LEU A 181 -20.98 -9.04 5.97
CA LEU A 181 -20.21 -10.01 5.19
C LEU A 181 -20.27 -9.68 3.69
N GLU A 182 -21.42 -9.26 3.18
CA GLU A 182 -21.54 -8.77 1.81
C GLU A 182 -20.65 -7.55 1.55
N ASN A 183 -20.66 -6.56 2.45
CA ASN A 183 -19.80 -5.38 2.33
C ASN A 183 -18.31 -5.73 2.40
N VAL A 184 -17.93 -6.65 3.30
CA VAL A 184 -16.57 -7.17 3.41
C VAL A 184 -16.13 -7.85 2.12
N MET A 185 -16.98 -8.68 1.52
CA MET A 185 -16.69 -9.36 0.25
C MET A 185 -16.50 -8.39 -0.92
N VAL A 186 -17.25 -7.28 -0.95
CA VAL A 186 -17.06 -6.23 -1.96
C VAL A 186 -15.69 -5.57 -1.78
N LEU A 187 -15.34 -5.17 -0.55
CA LEU A 187 -14.04 -4.57 -0.27
C LEU A 187 -12.87 -5.54 -0.53
N GLU A 188 -13.01 -6.83 -0.18
CA GLU A 188 -12.00 -7.86 -0.48
C GLU A 188 -11.67 -7.88 -1.99
N LYS A 189 -12.68 -7.83 -2.85
CA LYS A 189 -12.49 -7.77 -4.32
C LYS A 189 -11.76 -6.51 -4.76
N GLU A 190 -12.13 -5.35 -4.21
CA GLU A 190 -11.44 -4.08 -4.52
C GLU A 190 -9.96 -4.14 -4.13
N LEU A 191 -9.66 -4.73 -2.97
CA LEU A 191 -8.29 -4.91 -2.49
C LEU A 191 -7.51 -5.94 -3.32
N GLU A 192 -8.14 -7.05 -3.72
CA GLU A 192 -7.55 -8.04 -4.62
C GLU A 192 -7.18 -7.44 -5.97
N GLU A 193 -8.08 -6.65 -6.56
CA GLU A 193 -7.82 -5.97 -7.83
C GLU A 193 -6.61 -5.05 -7.69
N ASP A 194 -6.59 -4.19 -6.69
CA ASP A 194 -5.48 -3.29 -6.42
C ASP A 194 -4.17 -4.02 -6.15
N PHE A 195 -4.20 -5.13 -5.41
CA PHE A 195 -3.03 -5.99 -5.21
C PHE A 195 -2.52 -6.58 -6.52
N ARG A 196 -3.42 -7.09 -7.39
CA ARG A 196 -3.04 -7.59 -8.72
C ARG A 196 -2.47 -6.48 -9.60
N LYS A 197 -2.98 -5.25 -9.50
CA LYS A 197 -2.42 -4.08 -10.21
C LYS A 197 -0.98 -3.81 -9.79
N LEU A 198 -0.71 -3.88 -8.49
CA LEU A 198 0.64 -3.68 -7.94
C LEU A 198 1.63 -4.75 -8.39
N LEU A 199 1.16 -5.99 -8.56
CA LEU A 199 1.95 -7.11 -9.07
C LEU A 199 2.11 -7.10 -10.60
N GLY A 200 1.39 -6.25 -11.32
CA GLY A 200 1.38 -6.24 -12.79
C GLY A 200 0.68 -7.45 -13.42
N VAL A 201 -0.32 -8.01 -12.73
CA VAL A 201 -1.10 -9.19 -13.19
C VAL A 201 -2.40 -8.76 -13.91
N ILE A 202 -2.43 -7.57 -14.53
CA ILE A 202 -3.57 -7.07 -15.33
C ILE A 202 -3.25 -7.15 -16.82
#